data_AF-A0A1Q6H359-F1
#
_entry.id   AF-A0A1Q6H359-F1
#
_cell.length_a   1.000
_cell.length_b   1.000
_cell.length_c   1.000
_cell.angle_alpha   90.00
_cell.angle_beta   90.00
_cell.angle_gamma   90.00
#
_symmetry.space_group_name_H-M   'P 1'
#
loop_
_entity.id
_entity.type
_entity.pdbx_description
1 polymer ?
#
loop_
_entity_poly.entity_id
_entity_poly.type
_entity_poly.pdbx_seq_one_letter_code
_entity_poly.pdbx_strand_id
1 'polypeptide(L)'
;MSDYTNAFYKKTARIMIAVCGLLFSLFSFVYLYVFQRDVLEALHFSLAHGKTTFAPMASALVITLILLLLRWGVNSLLGLKGRVRALAYVPSFLVLCALTDVGRGVYISDYHTPWTWLLPLLVLLFVEIGYWLRGVFRVQLNHEGSLWGLVNSNLAILLGLCLLTVCVGSTNRQFHHELEAEHYLRAGEYDKVLRVGEKSLEASRTLTAYRAVALSHLGKMGDKLFAYPQYYRSDGLFFETDSLHTLRYTNDSIYYLLGARPYTGEDRMVFLRNICYKGTGKYTSLDYYLSALLLEKKLDSFAQAVPDFYLPEDTLPRYYREALVMYHVQRNDTVSSRADSLTLDRFKAYQTLQQKEGSPLEERNRMRREFGDTYWWYYDYQE
;
A
#
# COMPACT_ATOMS: atom_id res chain seq x y z
N MET A 1 10.82 14.79 46.23
CA MET A 1 9.50 15.45 46.28
C MET A 1 9.77 16.91 46.65
N SER A 2 9.62 17.85 45.73
CA SER A 2 9.96 19.27 45.93
C SER A 2 8.77 20.12 45.53
N ASP A 3 8.41 21.03 46.43
CA ASP A 3 7.12 21.70 46.50
C ASP A 3 7.02 22.89 45.54
N TYR A 4 6.05 22.79 44.63
CA TYR A 4 5.42 23.97 44.07
C TYR A 4 4.81 24.77 45.23
N THR A 5 5.11 26.05 45.31
CA THR A 5 4.56 26.96 46.32
C THR A 5 3.07 27.19 46.09
N ASN A 6 2.59 27.13 44.85
CA ASN A 6 1.18 27.21 44.53
C ASN A 6 0.50 25.84 44.41
N ALA A 7 -0.46 25.58 45.31
CA ALA A 7 -1.24 24.34 45.33
C ALA A 7 -2.02 24.09 44.02
N PHE A 8 -2.54 25.14 43.38
CA PHE A 8 -3.23 25.03 42.09
C PHE A 8 -2.24 24.65 40.98
N TYR A 9 -1.05 25.25 40.95
CA TYR A 9 -0.02 24.90 39.97
C TYR A 9 0.43 23.45 40.13
N LYS A 10 0.63 22.98 41.37
CA LYS A 10 0.94 21.57 41.69
C LYS A 10 -0.13 20.61 41.19
N LYS A 11 -1.41 20.96 41.37
CA LYS A 11 -2.54 20.16 40.91
C LYS A 11 -2.60 20.12 39.38
N THR A 12 -2.52 21.28 38.73
CA THR A 12 -2.52 21.39 37.25
C THR A 12 -1.34 20.66 36.63
N ALA A 13 -0.13 20.77 37.20
CA ALA A 13 1.05 20.06 36.70
C ALA A 13 0.93 18.52 36.80
N ARG A 14 0.21 18.00 37.82
CA ARG A 14 -0.10 16.56 37.93
C ARG A 14 -1.16 16.13 36.93
N ILE A 15 -2.21 16.93 36.75
CA ILE A 15 -3.23 16.69 35.73
C ILE A 15 -2.59 16.68 34.34
N MET A 16 -1.71 17.63 34.03
CA MET A 16 -1.02 17.68 32.75
C MET A 16 -0.15 16.46 32.48
N ILE A 17 0.45 15.84 33.50
CA ILE A 17 1.17 14.57 33.33
C ILE A 17 0.22 13.47 32.83
N ALA A 18 -0.96 13.36 33.45
CA ALA A 18 -1.96 12.38 33.07
C ALA A 18 -2.54 12.66 31.67
N VAL A 19 -2.88 13.93 31.37
CA VAL A 19 -3.42 14.34 30.07
C VAL A 19 -2.42 14.10 28.94
N CYS A 20 -1.17 14.57 29.07
CA CYS A 20 -0.15 14.29 28.04
C CYS A 20 0.16 12.80 27.93
N GLY A 21 0.11 12.04 29.02
CA GLY A 21 0.24 10.58 29.02
C GLY A 21 -0.85 9.89 28.22
N LEU A 22 -2.09 10.26 28.48
CA LEU A 22 -3.26 9.72 27.78
C LEU A 22 -3.25 10.11 26.31
N LEU A 23 -2.99 11.38 25.99
CA LEU A 23 -2.92 11.86 24.60
C LEU A 23 -1.81 11.15 23.81
N PHE A 24 -0.61 11.03 24.39
CA PHE A 24 0.48 10.29 23.76
C PHE A 24 0.11 8.82 23.55
N SER A 25 -0.46 8.16 24.57
CA SER A 25 -0.87 6.75 24.48
C SER A 25 -1.92 6.53 23.40
N LEU A 26 -2.94 7.39 23.35
CA LEU A 26 -4.00 7.33 22.34
C LEU A 26 -3.42 7.56 20.94
N PHE A 27 -2.61 8.61 20.78
CA PHE A 27 -1.95 8.90 19.51
C PHE A 27 -1.08 7.73 19.06
N SER A 28 -0.16 7.27 19.90
CA SER A 28 0.78 6.20 19.56
C SER A 28 0.06 4.89 19.26
N PHE A 29 -0.99 4.54 20.00
CA PHE A 29 -1.77 3.33 19.73
C PHE A 29 -2.52 3.44 18.41
N VAL A 30 -3.27 4.53 18.17
CA VAL A 30 -4.02 4.73 16.93
C VAL A 30 -3.07 4.80 15.73
N TYR A 31 -1.96 5.51 15.87
CA TYR A 31 -0.94 5.63 14.83
C TYR A 31 -0.35 4.27 14.45
N LEU A 32 0.06 3.45 15.43
CA LEU A 32 0.65 2.13 15.17
C LEU A 32 -0.36 1.09 14.71
N TYR A 33 -1.56 1.07 15.30
CA TYR A 33 -2.55 0.02 15.05
C TYR A 33 -3.47 0.30 13.85
N VAL A 34 -3.81 1.56 13.59
CA VAL A 34 -4.72 1.93 12.50
C VAL A 34 -3.95 2.40 11.27
N PHE A 35 -2.94 3.26 11.45
CA PHE A 35 -2.26 3.88 10.31
C PHE A 35 -1.03 3.12 9.83
N GLN A 36 -0.19 2.63 10.75
CA GLN A 36 1.11 2.00 10.43
C GLN A 36 1.14 0.50 10.65
N ARG A 37 -0.03 -0.15 10.75
CA ARG A 37 -0.13 -1.58 11.05
C ARG A 37 0.59 -2.43 10.01
N ASP A 38 0.28 -2.21 8.74
CA ASP A 38 0.81 -3.08 7.67
C ASP A 38 2.29 -2.81 7.44
N VAL A 39 2.74 -1.57 7.63
CA VAL A 39 4.16 -1.18 7.63
C VAL A 39 4.92 -1.88 8.74
N LEU A 40 4.37 -1.91 9.96
CA LEU A 40 4.99 -2.59 11.10
C LEU A 40 4.99 -4.11 10.90
N GLU A 41 3.94 -4.68 10.29
CA GLU A 41 3.90 -6.09 9.92
C GLU A 41 4.98 -6.42 8.87
N ALA A 42 5.18 -5.57 7.86
CA ALA A 42 6.24 -5.70 6.86
C ALA A 42 7.64 -5.66 7.49
N LEU A 43 7.88 -4.67 8.36
CA LEU A 43 9.14 -4.54 9.12
C LEU A 43 9.39 -5.79 9.99
N HIS A 44 8.38 -6.24 10.73
CA HIS A 44 8.46 -7.45 11.55
C HIS A 44 8.83 -8.68 10.72
N PHE A 45 8.20 -8.85 9.55
CA PHE A 45 8.51 -9.98 8.69
C PHE A 45 9.93 -9.93 8.14
N SER A 46 10.41 -8.75 7.73
CA SER A 46 11.78 -8.56 7.26
C SER A 46 12.79 -8.95 8.35
N LEU A 47 12.56 -8.49 9.60
CA LEU A 47 13.45 -8.79 10.73
C LEU A 47 13.35 -10.25 11.23
N ALA A 48 12.16 -10.83 11.24
CA ALA A 48 11.92 -12.19 11.75
C ALA A 48 12.07 -13.27 10.68
N HIS A 49 12.27 -12.89 9.42
CA HIS A 49 12.27 -13.78 8.25
C HIS A 49 11.05 -14.73 8.22
N GLY A 50 9.88 -14.24 8.62
CA GLY A 50 8.64 -15.02 8.66
C GLY A 50 8.56 -16.09 9.75
N LYS A 51 9.51 -16.18 10.69
CA LYS A 51 9.51 -17.21 11.75
C LYS A 51 8.52 -16.96 12.88
N THR A 52 8.04 -15.73 13.04
CA THR A 52 7.13 -15.35 14.12
C THR A 52 5.89 -14.66 13.58
N THR A 53 4.74 -14.96 14.18
CA THR A 53 3.46 -14.34 13.83
C THR A 53 3.38 -12.94 14.41
N PHE A 54 3.08 -11.96 13.57
CA PHE A 54 2.86 -10.59 14.02
C PHE A 54 1.46 -10.45 14.62
N ALA A 55 1.36 -9.90 15.83
CA ALA A 55 0.09 -9.65 16.52
C ALA A 55 -0.14 -8.13 16.65
N PRO A 56 -0.86 -7.49 15.71
CA PRO A 56 -0.90 -6.03 15.58
C PRO A 56 -1.33 -5.29 16.86
N MET A 57 -2.41 -5.77 17.51
CA MET A 57 -2.94 -5.14 18.72
C MET A 57 -1.97 -5.27 19.89
N ALA A 58 -1.42 -6.47 20.11
CA ALA A 58 -0.47 -6.71 21.18
C ALA A 58 0.83 -5.91 20.98
N SER A 59 1.36 -5.89 19.75
CA SER A 59 2.53 -5.10 19.38
C SER A 59 2.33 -3.61 19.63
N ALA A 60 1.20 -3.04 19.21
CA ALA A 60 0.90 -1.62 19.46
C ALA A 60 0.81 -1.32 20.97
N LEU A 61 0.19 -2.19 21.77
CA LEU A 61 0.11 -2.02 23.23
C LEU A 61 1.48 -2.12 23.90
N VAL A 62 2.32 -3.09 23.51
CA VAL A 62 3.66 -3.27 24.08
C VAL A 62 4.57 -2.10 23.70
N ILE A 63 4.57 -1.68 22.43
CA ILE A 63 5.37 -0.54 21.96
C ILE A 63 4.93 0.74 22.68
N THR A 64 3.63 1.03 22.75
CA THR A 64 3.12 2.23 23.45
C THR A 64 3.52 2.24 24.93
N LEU A 65 3.48 1.09 25.61
CA LEU A 65 3.92 0.95 27.00
C LEU A 65 5.42 1.23 27.16
N ILE A 66 6.26 0.64 26.30
CA ILE A 66 7.72 0.86 26.31
C ILE A 66 8.04 2.35 26.09
N LEU A 67 7.37 2.98 25.13
CA LEU A 67 7.54 4.40 24.81
C LEU A 67 7.07 5.31 25.95
N LEU A 68 6.04 4.91 26.70
CA LEU A 68 5.64 5.60 27.93
C LEU A 68 6.74 5.48 28.98
N LEU A 69 7.28 4.28 29.24
CA LEU A 69 8.36 4.08 30.21
C LEU A 69 9.61 4.88 29.86
N LEU A 70 9.96 4.98 28.58
CA LEU A 70 11.07 5.79 28.09
C LEU A 70 10.94 7.26 28.52
N ARG A 71 9.72 7.84 28.42
CA ARG A 71 9.45 9.20 28.91
C ARG A 71 9.77 9.36 30.40
N TRP A 72 9.44 8.36 31.23
CA TRP A 72 9.72 8.40 32.66
C TRP A 72 11.23 8.37 32.92
N GLY A 73 11.98 7.54 32.17
CA GLY A 73 13.44 7.50 32.21
C GLY A 73 14.07 8.85 31.85
N VAL A 74 13.65 9.45 30.73
CA VAL A 74 14.13 10.77 30.28
C VAL A 74 13.82 11.85 31.30
N ASN A 75 12.61 11.86 31.85
CA ASN A 75 12.22 12.84 32.86
C ASN A 75 12.97 12.65 34.18
N SER A 76 13.36 11.42 34.54
CA SER A 76 14.21 11.13 35.69
C SER A 76 15.62 11.71 35.51
N LEU A 77 16.20 11.56 34.30
CA LEU A 77 17.52 12.04 33.96
C LEU A 77 17.57 13.58 33.87
N LEU A 78 16.71 14.17 33.03
CA LEU A 78 16.72 15.59 32.72
C LEU A 78 15.94 16.45 33.73
N GLY A 79 15.08 15.86 34.55
CA GLY A 79 14.36 16.58 35.60
C GLY A 79 13.47 17.72 35.07
N LEU A 80 12.89 17.54 33.88
CA LEU A 80 12.10 18.57 33.19
C LEU A 80 10.84 18.96 33.98
N LYS A 81 10.61 20.26 34.14
CA LYS A 81 9.49 20.81 34.93
C LYS A 81 8.72 21.88 34.16
N GLY A 82 7.49 22.11 34.59
CA GLY A 82 6.68 23.22 34.13
C GLY A 82 6.34 23.14 32.64
N ARG A 83 6.58 24.23 31.91
CA ARG A 83 6.15 24.46 30.52
C ARG A 83 6.82 23.54 29.48
N VAL A 84 7.98 22.97 29.82
CA VAL A 84 8.80 22.16 28.90
C VAL A 84 8.78 20.67 29.22
N ARG A 85 7.90 20.23 30.13
CA ARG A 85 7.84 18.82 30.56
C ARG A 85 7.52 17.86 29.41
N ALA A 86 6.71 18.28 28.44
CA ALA A 86 6.37 17.49 27.26
C ALA A 86 7.59 17.14 26.38
N LEU A 87 8.72 17.86 26.50
CA LEU A 87 9.96 17.48 25.81
C LEU A 87 10.47 16.10 26.23
N ALA A 88 10.08 15.59 27.39
CA ALA A 88 10.43 14.23 27.80
C ALA A 88 9.89 13.14 26.86
N TYR A 89 8.91 13.47 26.01
CA TYR A 89 8.40 12.55 24.98
C TYR A 89 9.24 12.52 23.70
N VAL A 90 10.17 13.46 23.50
CA VAL A 90 10.95 13.56 22.24
C VAL A 90 11.60 12.23 21.86
N PRO A 91 12.33 11.52 22.75
CA PRO A 91 12.88 10.21 22.40
C PRO A 91 11.82 9.18 22.02
N SER A 92 10.66 9.20 22.67
CA SER A 92 9.56 8.30 22.34
C SER A 92 8.99 8.56 20.93
N PHE A 93 8.86 9.82 20.52
CA PHE A 93 8.45 10.17 19.16
C PHE A 93 9.54 9.87 18.12
N LEU A 94 10.82 10.04 18.45
CA LEU A 94 11.91 9.66 17.55
C LEU A 94 11.92 8.16 17.28
N VAL A 95 11.66 7.33 18.28
CA VAL A 95 11.51 5.87 18.09
C VAL A 95 10.28 5.56 17.22
N LEU A 96 9.16 6.27 17.39
CA LEU A 96 8.01 6.13 16.49
C LEU A 96 8.35 6.49 15.05
N CYS A 97 9.10 7.58 14.81
CA CYS A 97 9.59 7.94 13.49
C CYS A 97 10.44 6.80 12.91
N ALA A 98 11.45 6.34 13.65
CA ALA A 98 12.35 5.28 13.20
C ALA A 98 11.65 3.96 12.86
N LEU A 99 10.60 3.60 13.63
CA LEU A 99 9.83 2.37 13.40
C LEU A 99 8.89 2.47 12.21
N THR A 100 8.48 3.68 11.81
CA THR A 100 7.42 3.88 10.81
C THR A 100 7.90 4.55 9.54
N ASP A 101 9.09 5.13 9.51
CA ASP A 101 9.77 5.58 8.30
C ASP A 101 10.41 4.39 7.57
N VAL A 102 9.53 3.52 7.08
CA VAL A 102 9.88 2.30 6.36
C VAL A 102 9.21 2.36 4.99
N GLY A 103 10.04 2.31 3.95
CA GLY A 103 9.61 2.23 2.56
C GLY A 103 9.74 0.83 1.98
N ARG A 104 9.56 0.73 0.66
CA ARG A 104 9.64 -0.52 -0.11
C ARG A 104 10.99 -1.25 0.01
N GLY A 105 12.05 -0.53 0.38
CA GLY A 105 13.37 -1.10 0.66
C GLY A 105 13.39 -2.12 1.81
N VAL A 106 12.35 -2.20 2.65
CA VAL A 106 12.26 -3.18 3.75
C VAL A 106 12.35 -4.63 3.29
N TYR A 107 11.98 -4.89 2.03
CA TYR A 107 12.06 -6.21 1.43
C TYR A 107 13.41 -6.46 0.71
N ILE A 108 14.40 -5.59 0.82
CA ILE A 108 15.74 -5.83 0.26
C ILE A 108 16.57 -6.61 1.29
N SER A 109 17.34 -7.61 0.85
CA SER A 109 18.16 -8.48 1.72
C SER A 109 19.11 -7.70 2.64
N ASP A 110 19.66 -6.59 2.17
CA ASP A 110 20.56 -5.70 2.91
C ASP A 110 19.86 -4.39 3.29
N TYR A 111 18.66 -4.48 3.86
CA TYR A 111 17.91 -3.30 4.28
C TYR A 111 18.66 -2.51 5.36
N HIS A 112 19.16 -1.33 4.99
CA HIS A 112 19.76 -0.36 5.89
C HIS A 112 18.88 0.88 5.99
N THR A 113 18.48 1.22 7.21
CA THR A 113 17.77 2.45 7.51
C THR A 113 18.72 3.51 8.09
N PRO A 114 18.64 4.79 7.66
CA PRO A 114 19.45 5.86 8.25
C PRO A 114 19.18 6.01 9.76
N TRP A 115 18.01 5.57 10.23
CA TRP A 115 17.64 5.59 11.64
C TRP A 115 18.57 4.78 12.55
N THR A 116 19.35 3.82 12.01
CA THR A 116 20.32 3.04 12.79
C THR A 116 21.39 3.93 13.48
N TRP A 117 21.87 4.96 12.79
CA TRP A 117 22.85 5.92 13.33
C TRP A 117 22.19 7.26 13.69
N LEU A 118 21.14 7.67 12.97
CA LEU A 118 20.46 8.94 13.20
C LEU A 118 19.69 8.95 14.52
N LEU A 119 19.01 7.85 14.87
CA LEU A 119 18.28 7.75 16.14
C LEU A 119 19.19 7.92 17.37
N PRO A 120 20.28 7.15 17.55
CA PRO A 120 21.14 7.33 18.70
C PRO A 120 21.80 8.71 18.72
N LEU A 121 22.18 9.26 17.57
CA LEU A 121 22.72 10.61 17.45
C LEU A 121 21.73 11.68 17.93
N LEU A 122 20.48 11.64 17.46
CA LEU A 122 19.45 12.61 17.84
C LEU A 122 19.07 12.50 19.32
N VAL A 123 18.99 11.28 19.87
CA VAL A 123 18.73 11.07 21.30
C VAL A 123 19.88 11.59 22.15
N LEU A 124 21.13 11.35 21.74
CA LEU A 124 22.32 11.85 22.43
C LEU A 124 22.36 13.37 22.42
N LEU A 125 22.19 14.00 21.25
CA LEU A 125 22.13 15.47 21.13
C LEU A 125 21.01 16.06 21.99
N PHE A 126 19.83 15.43 22.02
CA PHE A 126 18.73 15.87 22.87
C PHE A 126 19.08 15.82 24.36
N VAL A 127 19.75 14.75 24.82
CA VAL A 127 20.17 14.61 26.22
C VAL A 127 21.26 15.63 26.58
N GLU A 128 22.26 15.83 25.72
CA GLU A 128 23.34 16.80 25.93
C GLU A 128 22.81 18.24 26.00
N ILE A 129 22.01 18.63 25.01
CA ILE A 129 21.36 19.96 24.97
C ILE A 129 20.44 20.11 26.19
N GLY A 130 19.67 19.08 26.53
CA GLY A 130 18.79 19.09 27.71
C GLY A 130 19.55 19.26 29.02
N TYR A 131 20.70 18.60 29.17
CA TYR A 131 21.56 18.72 30.34
C TYR A 131 22.21 20.10 30.43
N TRP A 132 22.71 20.63 29.32
CA TRP A 132 23.29 21.97 29.23
C TRP A 132 22.25 23.06 29.54
N LEU A 133 21.09 23.02 28.90
CA LEU A 133 19.98 23.96 29.14
C LEU A 133 19.50 23.91 30.59
N ARG A 134 19.48 22.73 31.22
CA ARG A 134 19.16 22.60 32.64
C ARG A 134 20.17 23.33 33.52
N GLY A 135 21.46 23.30 33.16
CA GLY A 135 22.51 24.03 33.86
C GLY A 135 22.32 25.54 33.76
N VAL A 136 22.10 26.05 32.54
CA VAL A 136 21.98 27.48 32.25
C VAL A 136 20.67 28.08 32.78
N PHE A 137 19.55 27.39 32.60
CA PHE A 137 18.22 27.91 32.90
C PHE A 137 17.62 27.37 34.21
N ARG A 138 18.46 26.83 35.11
CA ARG A 138 18.01 26.16 36.35
C ARG A 138 17.05 27.01 37.18
N VAL A 139 17.27 28.33 37.23
CA VAL A 139 16.42 29.27 37.98
C VAL A 139 15.08 29.50 37.28
N GLN A 140 15.07 29.70 35.97
CA GLN A 140 13.83 29.90 35.19
C GLN A 140 12.96 28.64 35.07
N LEU A 141 13.58 27.46 34.97
CA LEU A 141 12.88 26.16 34.95
C LEU A 141 12.13 25.84 36.26
N ASN A 142 12.62 26.39 37.38
CA ASN A 142 11.98 26.24 38.69
C ASN A 142 11.02 27.40 39.01
N HIS A 143 10.93 28.42 38.16
CA HIS A 143 10.00 29.54 38.36
C HIS A 143 8.58 29.14 37.91
N GLU A 144 7.60 29.39 38.78
CA GLU A 144 6.20 29.11 38.48
C GLU A 144 5.64 30.15 37.52
N GLY A 145 5.47 29.76 36.24
CA GLY A 145 4.82 30.60 35.25
C GLY A 145 3.29 30.57 35.32
N SER A 146 2.63 31.27 34.39
CA SER A 146 1.17 31.20 34.24
C SER A 146 0.64 29.77 33.99
N LEU A 147 -0.52 29.44 34.57
CA LEU A 147 -1.21 28.16 34.37
C LEU A 147 -1.57 27.92 32.89
N TRP A 148 -2.05 28.96 32.20
CA TRP A 148 -2.34 28.91 30.77
C TRP A 148 -1.09 28.61 29.94
N GLY A 149 0.05 29.23 30.29
CA GLY A 149 1.32 28.94 29.63
C GLY A 149 1.79 27.50 29.90
N LEU A 150 1.55 26.96 31.10
CA LEU A 150 1.85 25.55 31.41
C LEU A 150 1.07 24.58 30.52
N VAL A 151 -0.24 24.78 30.39
CA VAL A 151 -1.10 23.91 29.59
C VAL A 151 -0.77 24.05 28.11
N ASN A 152 -0.78 25.27 27.59
CA ASN A 152 -0.61 25.54 26.16
C ASN A 152 0.76 25.12 25.66
N SER A 153 1.85 25.38 26.40
CA SER A 153 3.19 24.97 25.95
C SER A 153 3.34 23.45 25.89
N ASN A 154 2.88 22.71 26.91
CA ASN A 154 3.01 21.26 26.90
C ASN A 154 2.13 20.60 25.83
N LEU A 155 0.91 21.11 25.60
CA LEU A 155 0.05 20.62 24.53
C LEU A 155 0.62 20.96 23.15
N ALA A 156 1.10 22.19 22.95
CA ALA A 156 1.70 22.61 21.67
C ALA A 156 2.93 21.78 21.32
N ILE A 157 3.81 21.50 22.28
CA ILE A 157 4.96 20.62 22.09
C ILE A 157 4.49 19.22 21.70
N LEU A 158 3.53 18.65 22.44
CA LEU A 158 3.04 17.30 22.17
C LEU A 158 2.40 17.19 20.78
N LEU A 159 1.54 18.14 20.43
CA LEU A 159 0.91 18.21 19.11
C LEU A 159 1.94 18.41 17.99
N GLY A 160 2.95 19.25 18.21
CA GLY A 160 4.06 19.43 17.27
C GLY A 160 4.82 18.12 17.02
N LEU A 161 5.04 17.30 18.06
CA LEU A 161 5.67 16.00 17.93
C LEU A 161 4.77 14.96 17.24
N CYS A 162 3.45 15.00 17.46
CA CYS A 162 2.50 14.19 16.72
C CYS A 162 2.50 14.55 15.22
N LEU A 163 2.52 15.84 14.89
CA LEU A 163 2.62 16.28 13.50
C LEU A 163 3.94 15.86 12.86
N LEU A 164 5.06 16.03 13.58
CA LEU A 164 6.37 15.58 13.12
C LEU A 164 6.36 14.08 12.78
N THR A 165 5.82 13.24 13.66
CA THR A 165 5.76 11.78 13.43
C THR A 165 4.94 11.41 12.20
N VAL A 166 3.81 12.08 11.98
CA VAL A 166 3.00 11.86 10.78
C VAL A 166 3.73 12.31 9.51
N CYS A 167 4.47 13.41 9.56
CA CYS A 167 5.24 13.90 8.41
C CYS A 167 6.46 13.03 8.08
N VAL A 168 7.13 12.48 9.09
CA VAL A 168 8.34 11.67 8.93
C VAL A 168 8.02 10.21 8.65
N GLY A 169 6.94 9.68 9.22
CA GLY A 169 6.52 8.30 8.99
C GLY A 169 6.19 8.03 7.53
N SER A 170 6.18 6.75 7.15
CA SER A 170 5.85 6.31 5.81
C SER A 170 4.40 6.71 5.49
N THR A 171 4.26 7.72 4.63
CA THR A 171 2.99 8.21 4.08
C THR A 171 2.84 7.86 2.59
N ASN A 172 3.73 7.01 2.07
CA ASN A 172 3.71 6.60 0.66
C ASN A 172 2.46 5.76 0.38
N ARG A 173 1.48 6.39 -0.28
CA ARG A 173 0.19 5.81 -0.59
C ARG A 173 0.31 4.51 -1.41
N GLN A 174 1.20 4.47 -2.42
CA GLN A 174 1.40 3.29 -3.26
C GLN A 174 1.88 2.09 -2.43
N PHE A 175 2.82 2.33 -1.53
CA PHE A 175 3.34 1.28 -0.64
C PHE A 175 2.27 0.78 0.34
N HIS A 176 1.46 1.68 0.91
CA HIS A 176 0.33 1.30 1.76
C HIS A 176 -0.69 0.43 1.01
N HIS A 177 -1.02 0.76 -0.24
CA HIS A 177 -1.90 -0.09 -1.06
C HIS A 177 -1.30 -1.48 -1.32
N GLU A 178 0.02 -1.57 -1.57
CA GLU A 178 0.68 -2.87 -1.73
C GLU A 178 0.57 -3.73 -0.47
N LEU A 179 0.85 -3.13 0.69
CA LEU A 179 0.82 -3.85 1.97
C LEU A 179 -0.60 -4.25 2.39
N GLU A 180 -1.60 -3.39 2.18
CA GLU A 180 -3.00 -3.70 2.46
C GLU A 180 -3.51 -4.82 1.51
N ALA A 181 -3.17 -4.74 0.23
CA ALA A 181 -3.51 -5.78 -0.74
C ALA A 181 -2.85 -7.12 -0.38
N GLU A 182 -1.58 -7.11 0.01
CA GLU A 182 -0.85 -8.28 0.47
C GLU A 182 -1.52 -8.89 1.71
N HIS A 183 -1.92 -8.07 2.68
CA HIS A 183 -2.60 -8.52 3.90
C HIS A 183 -3.90 -9.27 3.57
N TYR A 184 -4.78 -8.69 2.76
CA TYR A 184 -6.04 -9.34 2.38
C TYR A 184 -5.82 -10.58 1.53
N LEU A 185 -4.79 -10.59 0.67
CA LEU A 185 -4.46 -11.75 -0.15
C LEU A 185 -4.05 -12.94 0.74
N ARG A 186 -3.30 -12.69 1.81
CA ARG A 186 -2.92 -13.71 2.80
C ARG A 186 -4.11 -14.20 3.62
N ALA A 187 -5.05 -13.31 3.91
CA ALA A 187 -6.29 -13.66 4.61
C ALA A 187 -7.28 -14.43 3.72
N GLY A 188 -7.02 -14.58 2.41
CA GLY A 188 -7.94 -15.19 1.45
C GLY A 188 -9.15 -14.29 1.12
N GLU A 189 -9.10 -13.01 1.49
CA GLU A 189 -10.20 -12.06 1.29
C GLU A 189 -10.06 -11.34 -0.07
N TYR A 190 -10.13 -12.12 -1.16
CA TYR A 190 -9.82 -11.65 -2.51
C TYR A 190 -10.67 -10.45 -2.97
N ASP A 191 -11.95 -10.36 -2.60
CA ASP A 191 -12.79 -9.21 -2.94
C ASP A 191 -12.31 -7.90 -2.27
N LYS A 192 -11.63 -7.97 -1.12
CA LYS A 192 -11.07 -6.78 -0.46
C LYS A 192 -9.82 -6.28 -1.18
N VAL A 193 -8.97 -7.18 -1.69
CA VAL A 193 -7.80 -6.84 -2.53
C VAL A 193 -8.22 -5.94 -3.71
N LEU A 194 -9.37 -6.25 -4.32
CA LEU A 194 -9.92 -5.50 -5.44
C LEU A 194 -10.43 -4.10 -5.09
N ARG A 195 -10.73 -3.83 -3.80
CA ARG A 195 -11.15 -2.51 -3.30
C ARG A 195 -9.97 -1.63 -2.91
N VAL A 196 -8.82 -2.24 -2.59
CA VAL A 196 -7.59 -1.51 -2.25
C VAL A 196 -7.20 -0.63 -3.43
N GLY A 197 -7.14 0.68 -3.20
CA GLY A 197 -6.75 1.64 -4.23
C GLY A 197 -7.61 1.64 -5.50
N GLU A 198 -8.87 1.17 -5.45
CA GLU A 198 -9.77 1.10 -6.62
C GLU A 198 -9.97 2.46 -7.29
N LYS A 199 -10.08 3.51 -6.48
CA LYS A 199 -10.22 4.90 -6.96
C LYS A 199 -8.88 5.59 -7.23
N SER A 200 -7.76 4.89 -7.05
CA SER A 200 -6.43 5.42 -7.32
C SER A 200 -6.05 5.19 -8.77
N LEU A 201 -5.45 6.19 -9.39
CA LEU A 201 -4.83 6.03 -10.72
C LEU A 201 -3.45 5.36 -10.62
N GLU A 202 -2.85 5.36 -9.44
CA GLU A 202 -1.57 4.70 -9.19
C GLU A 202 -1.77 3.18 -9.14
N ALA A 203 -1.04 2.47 -9.99
CA ALA A 203 -0.99 1.02 -9.98
C ALA A 203 0.48 0.60 -10.13
N SER A 204 1.08 0.14 -9.04
CA SER A 204 2.40 -0.50 -9.11
C SER A 204 2.30 -1.89 -9.72
N ARG A 205 3.41 -2.40 -10.26
CA ARG A 205 3.49 -3.76 -10.79
C ARG A 205 3.12 -4.82 -9.75
N THR A 206 3.56 -4.63 -8.50
CA THR A 206 3.24 -5.55 -7.41
C THR A 206 1.75 -5.52 -7.08
N LEU A 207 1.13 -4.33 -7.05
CA LEU A 207 -0.31 -4.20 -6.83
C LEU A 207 -1.13 -4.79 -7.98
N THR A 208 -0.71 -4.61 -9.24
CA THR A 208 -1.37 -5.26 -10.38
C THR A 208 -1.27 -6.77 -10.31
N ALA A 209 -0.12 -7.32 -9.90
CA ALA A 209 0.07 -8.75 -9.71
C ALA A 209 -0.83 -9.29 -8.58
N TYR A 210 -0.93 -8.60 -7.44
CA TYR A 210 -1.86 -8.96 -6.36
C TYR A 210 -3.31 -8.98 -6.82
N ARG A 211 -3.73 -7.96 -7.58
CA ARG A 211 -5.07 -7.92 -8.18
C ARG A 211 -5.28 -9.04 -9.19
N ALA A 212 -4.29 -9.37 -10.02
CA ALA A 212 -4.37 -10.48 -10.96
C ALA A 212 -4.59 -11.82 -10.24
N VAL A 213 -3.83 -12.08 -9.17
CA VAL A 213 -4.01 -13.28 -8.34
C VAL A 213 -5.41 -13.31 -7.72
N ALA A 214 -5.87 -12.19 -7.15
CA ALA A 214 -7.21 -12.10 -6.56
C ALA A 214 -8.32 -12.30 -7.60
N LEU A 215 -8.19 -11.69 -8.80
CA LEU A 215 -9.14 -11.85 -9.90
C LEU A 215 -9.21 -13.29 -10.39
N SER A 216 -8.08 -13.99 -10.47
CA SER A 216 -8.02 -15.40 -10.88
C SER A 216 -8.68 -16.31 -9.85
N HIS A 217 -8.43 -16.10 -8.55
CA HIS A 217 -9.14 -16.84 -7.50
C HIS A 217 -10.66 -16.62 -7.51
N LEU A 218 -11.10 -15.42 -7.91
CA LEU A 218 -12.52 -15.08 -8.03
C LEU A 218 -13.14 -15.48 -9.37
N GLY A 219 -12.34 -15.95 -10.35
CA GLY A 219 -12.80 -16.22 -11.72
C GLY A 219 -13.32 -14.97 -12.45
N LYS A 220 -12.83 -13.78 -12.08
CA LYS A 220 -13.29 -12.47 -12.61
C LYS A 220 -12.26 -11.78 -13.50
N MET A 221 -11.20 -12.48 -13.90
CA MET A 221 -10.09 -11.89 -14.65
C MET A 221 -10.57 -11.33 -16.00
N GLY A 222 -11.33 -12.11 -16.75
CA GLY A 222 -11.95 -11.67 -18.01
C GLY A 222 -13.05 -10.60 -17.87
N ASP A 223 -13.47 -10.24 -16.64
CA ASP A 223 -14.54 -9.27 -16.39
C ASP A 223 -14.08 -7.97 -15.75
N LYS A 224 -13.00 -7.99 -14.97
CA LYS A 224 -12.55 -6.85 -14.15
C LYS A 224 -11.08 -6.46 -14.29
N LEU A 225 -10.28 -7.17 -15.08
CA LEU A 225 -8.87 -6.82 -15.28
C LEU A 225 -8.66 -5.38 -15.77
N PHE A 226 -9.42 -4.94 -16.78
CA PHE A 226 -9.31 -3.59 -17.35
C PHE A 226 -10.12 -2.53 -16.60
N ALA A 227 -10.78 -2.87 -15.50
CA ALA A 227 -11.37 -1.89 -14.59
C ALA A 227 -10.29 -1.14 -13.79
N TYR A 228 -9.09 -1.71 -13.71
CA TYR A 228 -7.92 -1.14 -13.04
C TYR A 228 -6.91 -0.62 -14.07
N PRO A 229 -6.12 0.41 -13.73
CA PRO A 229 -5.03 0.87 -14.60
C PRO A 229 -4.00 -0.25 -14.87
N GLN A 230 -3.68 -0.47 -16.14
CA GLN A 230 -2.73 -1.49 -16.61
C GLN A 230 -1.54 -0.81 -17.32
N TYR A 231 -0.39 -0.68 -16.64
CA TYR A 231 0.80 0.00 -17.17
C TYR A 231 1.93 -0.96 -17.60
N TYR A 232 1.80 -2.25 -17.29
CA TYR A 232 2.89 -3.22 -17.42
C TYR A 232 2.57 -4.35 -18.40
N ARG A 233 1.49 -4.25 -19.19
CA ARG A 233 1.03 -5.29 -20.12
C ARG A 233 0.99 -6.67 -19.43
N SER A 234 1.35 -7.76 -20.12
CA SER A 234 1.36 -9.11 -19.52
C SER A 234 2.32 -9.23 -18.33
N ASP A 235 3.35 -8.40 -18.31
CA ASP A 235 4.35 -8.31 -17.26
C ASP A 235 3.79 -7.85 -15.91
N GLY A 236 2.64 -7.17 -15.92
CA GLY A 236 1.89 -6.77 -14.71
C GLY A 236 1.11 -7.89 -14.05
N LEU A 237 0.98 -9.06 -14.70
CA LEU A 237 0.39 -10.26 -14.11
C LEU A 237 1.36 -10.99 -13.18
N PHE A 238 2.65 -10.65 -13.25
CA PHE A 238 3.73 -11.29 -12.54
C PHE A 238 4.47 -10.31 -11.64
N PHE A 239 5.05 -10.83 -10.55
CA PHE A 239 5.97 -10.06 -9.72
C PHE A 239 7.28 -9.81 -10.47
N GLU A 240 7.97 -8.76 -10.06
CA GLU A 240 9.30 -8.45 -10.56
C GLU A 240 10.29 -9.55 -10.13
N THR A 241 11.19 -9.93 -11.05
CA THR A 241 12.09 -11.09 -10.89
C THR A 241 13.36 -10.77 -10.12
N ASP A 242 13.36 -9.70 -9.31
CA ASP A 242 14.57 -9.26 -8.61
C ASP A 242 14.91 -10.19 -7.45
N SER A 243 16.08 -10.82 -7.53
CA SER A 243 16.58 -11.73 -6.49
C SER A 243 16.94 -11.02 -5.19
N LEU A 244 17.05 -9.69 -5.18
CA LEU A 244 17.31 -8.90 -3.99
C LEU A 244 16.06 -8.73 -3.11
N HIS A 245 14.87 -8.92 -3.69
CA HIS A 245 13.61 -8.69 -3.00
C HIS A 245 13.07 -9.95 -2.31
N THR A 246 13.01 -9.93 -0.98
CA THR A 246 12.37 -10.95 -0.13
C THR A 246 10.88 -10.65 0.05
N LEU A 247 10.14 -10.50 -1.05
CA LEU A 247 8.69 -10.33 -1.00
C LEU A 247 8.03 -11.61 -0.44
N ARG A 248 6.91 -11.44 0.27
CA ARG A 248 6.13 -12.59 0.76
C ARG A 248 5.49 -13.39 -0.35
N TYR A 249 5.07 -12.70 -1.41
CA TYR A 249 4.63 -13.31 -2.65
C TYR A 249 5.69 -13.08 -3.72
N THR A 250 5.98 -14.15 -4.44
CA THR A 250 6.91 -14.14 -5.55
C THR A 250 6.25 -14.81 -6.76
N ASN A 251 6.97 -14.85 -7.87
CA ASN A 251 6.49 -15.58 -9.04
C ASN A 251 6.25 -17.06 -8.76
N ASP A 252 6.90 -17.66 -7.74
CA ASP A 252 6.61 -19.04 -7.33
C ASP A 252 5.19 -19.21 -6.80
N SER A 253 4.62 -18.20 -6.14
CA SER A 253 3.22 -18.19 -5.72
C SER A 253 2.27 -18.22 -6.93
N ILE A 254 2.62 -17.50 -7.99
CA ILE A 254 1.86 -17.48 -9.25
C ILE A 254 2.02 -18.83 -9.96
N TYR A 255 3.22 -19.37 -10.06
CA TYR A 255 3.45 -20.69 -10.67
C TYR A 255 2.68 -21.80 -9.94
N TYR A 256 2.59 -21.74 -8.62
CA TYR A 256 1.73 -22.64 -7.84
C TYR A 256 0.24 -22.47 -8.16
N LEU A 257 -0.23 -21.22 -8.32
CA LEU A 257 -1.60 -20.91 -8.75
C LEU A 257 -1.89 -21.46 -10.14
N LEU A 258 -0.94 -21.36 -11.07
CA LEU A 258 -1.06 -21.84 -12.45
C LEU A 258 -0.85 -23.36 -12.58
N GLY A 259 -0.21 -24.00 -11.59
CA GLY A 259 0.07 -25.43 -11.58
C GLY A 259 1.32 -25.87 -12.35
N ALA A 260 2.12 -24.93 -12.84
CA ALA A 260 3.32 -25.21 -13.63
C ALA A 260 4.37 -24.10 -13.44
N ARG A 261 5.64 -24.43 -13.71
CA ARG A 261 6.77 -23.50 -13.63
C ARG A 261 7.45 -23.37 -15.01
N PRO A 262 7.84 -22.16 -15.44
CA PRO A 262 8.55 -21.99 -16.70
C PRO A 262 9.95 -22.62 -16.66
N TYR A 263 10.45 -23.02 -17.83
CA TYR A 263 11.86 -23.37 -17.98
C TYR A 263 12.75 -22.12 -17.84
N THR A 264 14.01 -22.31 -17.49
CA THR A 264 14.98 -21.21 -17.35
C THR A 264 15.08 -20.43 -18.67
N GLY A 265 14.75 -19.13 -18.62
CA GLY A 265 14.78 -18.26 -19.80
C GLY A 265 13.59 -18.42 -20.76
N GLU A 266 12.57 -19.21 -20.42
CA GLU A 266 11.34 -19.30 -21.20
C GLU A 266 10.56 -17.98 -21.13
N ASP A 267 10.11 -17.50 -22.29
CA ASP A 267 9.24 -16.34 -22.38
C ASP A 267 7.89 -16.61 -21.68
N ARG A 268 7.38 -15.61 -20.95
CA ARG A 268 6.15 -15.76 -20.14
C ARG A 268 4.93 -16.07 -20.99
N MET A 269 4.81 -15.48 -22.18
CA MET A 269 3.70 -15.77 -23.10
C MET A 269 3.79 -17.17 -23.66
N VAL A 270 5.01 -17.61 -24.01
CA VAL A 270 5.27 -18.99 -24.46
C VAL A 270 4.93 -19.98 -23.36
N PHE A 271 5.35 -19.72 -22.12
CA PHE A 271 5.01 -20.52 -20.94
C PHE A 271 3.49 -20.63 -20.75
N LEU A 272 2.78 -19.50 -20.67
CA LEU A 272 1.31 -19.47 -20.49
C LEU A 272 0.57 -20.21 -21.61
N ARG A 273 1.00 -20.03 -22.87
CA ARG A 273 0.44 -20.77 -24.00
C ARG A 273 0.67 -22.27 -23.85
N ASN A 274 1.91 -22.68 -23.55
CA ASN A 274 2.30 -24.08 -23.47
C ASN A 274 1.49 -24.82 -22.39
N ILE A 275 1.30 -24.22 -21.22
CA ILE A 275 0.59 -24.88 -20.12
C ILE A 275 -0.91 -25.05 -20.41
N CYS A 276 -1.50 -24.15 -21.20
CA CYS A 276 -2.90 -24.26 -21.63
C CYS A 276 -3.06 -25.34 -22.70
N TYR A 277 -2.29 -25.27 -23.80
CA TYR A 277 -2.44 -26.20 -24.93
C TYR A 277 -1.94 -27.62 -24.63
N LYS A 278 -0.97 -27.79 -23.73
CA LYS A 278 -0.51 -29.12 -23.31
C LYS A 278 -1.35 -29.70 -22.16
N GLY A 279 -2.28 -28.94 -21.59
CA GLY A 279 -3.11 -29.37 -20.46
C GLY A 279 -2.32 -29.62 -19.17
N THR A 280 -1.17 -28.98 -19.00
CA THR A 280 -0.34 -29.14 -17.78
C THR A 280 -0.64 -28.10 -16.71
N GLY A 281 -1.37 -27.03 -17.06
CA GLY A 281 -1.81 -25.99 -16.13
C GLY A 281 -3.13 -26.32 -15.42
N LYS A 282 -3.43 -25.56 -14.38
CA LYS A 282 -4.75 -25.51 -13.72
C LYS A 282 -5.71 -24.64 -14.54
N TYR A 283 -7.02 -24.70 -14.25
CA TYR A 283 -8.03 -23.87 -14.94
C TYR A 283 -7.71 -22.36 -14.91
N THR A 284 -7.05 -21.88 -13.85
CA THR A 284 -6.57 -20.50 -13.69
C THR A 284 -5.55 -20.07 -14.75
N SER A 285 -4.84 -21.02 -15.39
CA SER A 285 -3.88 -20.70 -16.44
C SER A 285 -4.53 -20.15 -17.70
N LEU A 286 -5.77 -20.58 -17.99
CA LEU A 286 -6.52 -20.10 -19.14
C LEU A 286 -6.81 -18.59 -19.01
N ASP A 287 -7.31 -18.19 -17.84
CA ASP A 287 -7.58 -16.78 -17.52
C ASP A 287 -6.31 -15.94 -17.70
N TYR A 288 -5.18 -16.40 -17.14
CA TYR A 288 -3.90 -15.71 -17.29
C TYR A 288 -3.44 -15.62 -18.74
N TYR A 289 -3.56 -16.71 -19.52
CA TYR A 289 -3.12 -16.72 -20.90
C TYR A 289 -3.94 -15.77 -21.78
N LEU A 290 -5.27 -15.88 -21.72
CA LEU A 290 -6.17 -15.05 -22.51
C LEU A 290 -6.08 -13.58 -22.11
N SER A 291 -6.01 -13.29 -20.81
CA SER A 291 -5.79 -11.93 -20.32
C SER A 291 -4.42 -11.39 -20.72
N ALA A 292 -3.36 -12.21 -20.74
CA ALA A 292 -2.05 -11.78 -21.20
C ALA A 292 -2.05 -11.43 -22.69
N LEU A 293 -2.77 -12.18 -23.54
CA LEU A 293 -2.94 -11.82 -24.96
C LEU A 293 -3.62 -10.47 -25.14
N LEU A 294 -4.68 -10.20 -24.37
CA LEU A 294 -5.36 -8.90 -24.38
C LEU A 294 -4.46 -7.77 -23.87
N LEU A 295 -3.70 -8.00 -22.80
CA LEU A 295 -2.74 -7.02 -22.28
C LEU A 295 -1.63 -6.71 -23.29
N GLU A 296 -1.17 -7.69 -24.07
CA GLU A 296 -0.22 -7.49 -25.16
C GLU A 296 -0.86 -6.96 -26.45
N LYS A 297 -2.18 -6.68 -26.45
CA LYS A 297 -2.94 -6.24 -27.63
C LYS A 297 -2.87 -7.23 -28.81
N LYS A 298 -2.61 -8.52 -28.54
CA LYS A 298 -2.51 -9.59 -29.53
C LYS A 298 -3.90 -10.13 -29.89
N LEU A 299 -4.75 -9.28 -30.48
CA LEU A 299 -6.14 -9.59 -30.81
C LEU A 299 -6.29 -10.79 -31.74
N ASP A 300 -5.44 -10.93 -32.76
CA ASP A 300 -5.50 -12.05 -33.70
C ASP A 300 -5.25 -13.40 -33.00
N SER A 301 -4.22 -13.46 -32.17
CA SER A 301 -3.90 -14.65 -31.38
C SER A 301 -4.98 -14.94 -30.34
N PHE A 302 -5.57 -13.91 -29.74
CA PHE A 302 -6.70 -14.05 -28.82
C PHE A 302 -7.92 -14.65 -29.53
N ALA A 303 -8.32 -14.10 -30.67
CA ALA A 303 -9.48 -14.58 -31.43
C ALA A 303 -9.30 -16.02 -31.93
N GLN A 304 -8.07 -16.43 -32.25
CA GLN A 304 -7.73 -17.82 -32.59
C GLN A 304 -7.77 -18.76 -31.37
N ALA A 305 -7.34 -18.30 -30.20
CA ALA A 305 -7.30 -19.11 -28.99
C ALA A 305 -8.69 -19.33 -28.38
N VAL A 306 -9.62 -18.38 -28.48
CA VAL A 306 -10.93 -18.48 -27.83
C VAL A 306 -11.72 -19.74 -28.25
N PRO A 307 -11.85 -20.10 -29.54
CA PRO A 307 -12.52 -21.35 -29.97
C PRO A 307 -11.86 -22.63 -29.46
N ASP A 308 -10.56 -22.61 -29.15
CA ASP A 308 -9.84 -23.79 -28.65
C ASP A 308 -10.20 -24.12 -27.20
N PHE A 309 -10.64 -23.13 -26.42
CA PHE A 309 -10.90 -23.26 -24.98
C PHE A 309 -12.35 -22.99 -24.57
N TYR A 310 -13.15 -22.33 -25.41
CA TYR A 310 -14.56 -22.01 -25.16
C TYR A 310 -15.46 -22.57 -26.26
N LEU A 311 -16.45 -23.34 -25.84
CA LEU A 311 -17.50 -23.85 -26.71
C LEU A 311 -18.40 -22.71 -27.21
N PRO A 312 -19.07 -22.86 -28.36
CA PRO A 312 -20.02 -21.87 -28.88
C PRO A 312 -21.11 -21.45 -27.89
N GLU A 313 -21.51 -22.36 -27.01
CA GLU A 313 -22.56 -22.17 -26.01
C GLU A 313 -22.06 -21.47 -24.72
N ASP A 314 -20.74 -21.37 -24.54
CA ASP A 314 -20.18 -20.80 -23.32
C ASP A 314 -20.36 -19.29 -23.27
N THR A 315 -20.77 -18.79 -22.11
CA THR A 315 -20.86 -17.35 -21.86
C THR A 315 -19.47 -16.78 -21.66
N LEU A 316 -19.01 -15.97 -22.63
CA LEU A 316 -17.71 -15.33 -22.56
C LEU A 316 -17.71 -14.18 -21.53
N PRO A 317 -16.62 -14.02 -20.75
CA PRO A 317 -16.39 -12.84 -19.92
C PRO A 317 -16.51 -11.53 -20.71
N ARG A 318 -16.86 -10.45 -20.00
CA ARG A 318 -17.11 -9.12 -20.59
C ARG A 318 -15.99 -8.66 -21.51
N TYR A 319 -14.74 -8.66 -21.04
CA TYR A 319 -13.62 -8.15 -21.84
C TYR A 319 -13.28 -9.05 -23.02
N TYR A 320 -13.60 -10.34 -22.93
CA TYR A 320 -13.41 -11.27 -24.04
C TYR A 320 -14.42 -10.99 -25.14
N ARG A 321 -15.68 -10.71 -24.79
CA ARG A 321 -16.71 -10.22 -25.72
C ARG A 321 -16.33 -8.88 -26.34
N GLU A 322 -15.89 -7.91 -25.52
CA GLU A 322 -15.43 -6.60 -26.01
C GLU A 322 -14.28 -6.74 -27.01
N ALA A 323 -13.29 -7.58 -26.72
CA ALA A 323 -12.16 -7.85 -27.62
C ALA A 323 -12.58 -8.52 -28.94
N LEU A 324 -13.50 -9.50 -28.90
CA LEU A 324 -14.00 -10.16 -30.10
C LEU A 324 -14.80 -9.21 -31.00
N VAL A 325 -15.64 -8.34 -30.41
CA VAL A 325 -16.37 -7.31 -31.18
C VAL A 325 -15.40 -6.41 -31.94
N MET A 326 -14.36 -5.93 -31.25
CA MET A 326 -13.33 -5.10 -31.87
C MET A 326 -12.59 -5.85 -32.99
N TYR A 327 -12.24 -7.12 -32.78
CA TYR A 327 -11.57 -7.95 -33.78
C TYR A 327 -12.39 -8.14 -35.06
N HIS A 328 -13.68 -8.50 -34.95
CA HIS A 328 -14.53 -8.72 -36.12
C HIS A 328 -14.79 -7.43 -36.90
N VAL A 329 -15.02 -6.31 -36.20
CA VAL A 329 -15.24 -5.01 -36.85
C VAL A 329 -13.99 -4.54 -37.61
N GLN A 330 -12.79 -4.73 -37.05
CA GLN A 330 -11.55 -4.36 -37.75
C GLN A 330 -11.32 -5.16 -39.04
N ARG A 331 -11.88 -6.37 -39.16
CA ARG A 331 -11.73 -7.24 -40.33
C ARG A 331 -12.90 -7.18 -41.31
N ASN A 332 -13.88 -6.31 -41.08
CA ASN A 332 -15.15 -6.27 -41.85
C ASN A 332 -15.83 -7.64 -41.94
N ASP A 333 -15.63 -8.48 -40.92
CA ASP A 333 -16.25 -9.80 -40.84
C ASP A 333 -17.66 -9.64 -40.24
N THR A 334 -18.58 -10.53 -40.57
CA THR A 334 -19.89 -10.55 -39.90
C THR A 334 -19.65 -10.75 -38.41
N VAL A 335 -20.02 -9.76 -37.59
CA VAL A 335 -19.87 -9.82 -36.14
C VAL A 335 -20.51 -11.13 -35.66
N SER A 336 -19.66 -12.03 -35.16
CA SER A 336 -20.08 -13.37 -34.74
C SER A 336 -21.23 -13.30 -33.73
N SER A 337 -22.13 -14.28 -33.78
CA SER A 337 -23.26 -14.51 -32.87
C SER A 337 -22.95 -14.45 -31.37
N ARG A 338 -21.67 -14.43 -30.98
CA ARG A 338 -21.18 -14.32 -29.59
C ARG A 338 -21.13 -12.89 -29.03
N ALA A 339 -21.30 -11.87 -29.87
CA ALA A 339 -21.42 -10.49 -29.40
C ALA A 339 -22.88 -10.20 -29.02
N ASP A 340 -23.17 -10.08 -27.74
CA ASP A 340 -24.47 -9.62 -27.30
C ASP A 340 -24.79 -8.25 -27.92
N SER A 341 -26.04 -8.07 -28.35
CA SER A 341 -26.52 -6.82 -28.96
C SER A 341 -26.12 -5.58 -28.15
N LEU A 342 -26.15 -5.70 -26.82
CA LEU A 342 -25.74 -4.65 -25.88
C LEU A 342 -24.26 -4.27 -26.00
N THR A 343 -23.35 -5.23 -26.16
CA THR A 343 -21.92 -4.95 -26.33
C THR A 343 -21.66 -4.28 -27.67
N LEU A 344 -22.36 -4.71 -28.73
CA LEU A 344 -22.25 -4.10 -30.04
C LEU A 344 -22.75 -2.65 -30.05
N ASP A 345 -23.89 -2.37 -29.41
CA ASP A 345 -24.43 -1.01 -29.31
C ASP A 345 -23.53 -0.10 -28.47
N ARG A 346 -22.95 -0.65 -27.39
CA ARG A 346 -21.94 0.07 -26.59
C ARG A 346 -20.67 0.36 -27.40
N PHE A 347 -20.26 -0.55 -28.29
CA PHE A 347 -19.10 -0.32 -29.18
C PHE A 347 -19.39 0.73 -30.26
N LYS A 348 -20.59 0.74 -30.83
CA LYS A 348 -21.00 1.81 -31.76
C LYS A 348 -20.99 3.17 -31.06
N ALA A 349 -21.47 3.24 -29.81
CA ALA A 349 -21.40 4.45 -29.01
C ALA A 349 -19.95 4.90 -28.77
N TYR A 350 -19.04 3.96 -28.48
CA TYR A 350 -17.60 4.21 -28.37
C TYR A 350 -17.03 4.83 -29.66
N GLN A 351 -17.27 4.22 -30.83
CA GLN A 351 -16.81 4.73 -32.12
C GLN A 351 -17.39 6.12 -32.44
N THR A 352 -18.67 6.33 -32.17
CA THR A 352 -19.34 7.62 -32.37
C THR A 352 -18.72 8.72 -31.50
N LEU A 353 -18.35 8.41 -30.26
CA LEU A 353 -17.74 9.37 -29.34
C LEU A 353 -16.28 9.68 -29.71
N GLN A 354 -15.56 8.70 -30.26
CA GLN A 354 -14.19 8.85 -30.75
C GLN A 354 -14.11 9.78 -31.96
N GLN A 355 -15.13 9.76 -32.84
CA GLN A 355 -15.20 10.63 -34.02
C GLN A 355 -15.53 12.10 -33.71
N LYS A 356 -15.95 12.44 -32.47
CA LYS A 356 -16.24 13.84 -32.12
C LYS A 356 -14.96 14.67 -32.12
N GLU A 357 -15.00 15.78 -32.85
CA GLU A 357 -13.90 16.75 -32.93
C GLU A 357 -13.45 17.23 -31.53
N GLY A 358 -12.15 17.50 -31.41
CA GLY A 358 -11.50 17.94 -30.19
C GLY A 358 -9.99 17.77 -30.28
N SER A 359 -9.25 18.33 -29.33
CA SER A 359 -7.82 18.05 -29.21
C SER A 359 -7.58 16.59 -28.77
N PRO A 360 -6.42 15.98 -29.09
CA PRO A 360 -6.11 14.61 -28.67
C PRO A 360 -6.22 14.38 -27.16
N LEU A 361 -5.91 15.41 -26.36
CA LEU A 361 -6.02 15.34 -24.90
C LEU A 361 -7.48 15.37 -24.42
N GLU A 362 -8.32 16.20 -25.03
CA GLU A 362 -9.75 16.26 -24.72
C GLU A 362 -10.46 14.97 -25.11
N GLU A 363 -10.12 14.42 -26.28
CA GLU A 363 -10.61 13.12 -26.72
C GLU A 363 -10.24 12.04 -25.70
N ARG A 364 -8.95 11.88 -25.37
CA ARG A 364 -8.49 10.88 -24.40
C ARG A 364 -9.19 11.01 -23.05
N ASN A 365 -9.37 12.23 -22.53
CA ASN A 365 -10.04 12.48 -21.27
C ASN A 365 -11.54 12.16 -21.32
N ARG A 366 -12.21 12.52 -22.42
CA ARG A 366 -13.63 12.21 -22.66
C ARG A 366 -13.85 10.70 -22.76
N MET A 367 -13.02 10.02 -23.55
CA MET A 367 -13.06 8.56 -23.72
C MET A 367 -12.77 7.84 -22.41
N ARG A 368 -11.82 8.32 -21.61
CA ARG A 368 -11.52 7.74 -20.29
C ARG A 368 -12.70 7.86 -19.32
N ARG A 369 -13.45 8.96 -19.34
CA ARG A 369 -14.59 9.17 -18.43
C ARG A 369 -15.75 8.22 -18.70
N GLU A 370 -16.02 7.93 -19.97
CA GLU A 370 -17.20 7.15 -20.38
C GLU A 370 -16.89 5.67 -20.63
N PHE A 371 -15.68 5.37 -21.12
CA PHE A 371 -15.27 4.03 -21.53
C PHE A 371 -13.94 3.56 -20.90
N GLY A 372 -13.42 4.26 -19.89
CA GLY A 372 -12.14 3.92 -19.27
C GLY A 372 -12.08 2.55 -18.58
N ASP A 373 -13.24 1.92 -18.37
CA ASP A 373 -13.37 0.57 -17.82
C ASP A 373 -13.48 -0.52 -18.88
N THR A 374 -13.36 -0.17 -20.17
CA THR A 374 -13.47 -1.11 -21.31
C THR A 374 -12.12 -1.55 -21.83
N TYR A 375 -12.09 -2.73 -22.45
CA TYR A 375 -10.92 -3.19 -23.18
C TYR A 375 -10.59 -2.28 -24.37
N TRP A 376 -11.60 -1.68 -25.02
CA TRP A 376 -11.39 -0.79 -26.17
C TRP A 376 -10.57 0.44 -25.80
N TRP A 377 -10.89 1.07 -24.67
CA TRP A 377 -10.13 2.21 -24.19
C TRP A 377 -8.69 1.83 -23.84
N TYR A 378 -8.48 0.66 -23.22
CA TYR A 378 -7.13 0.12 -22.98
C TYR A 378 -6.38 -0.08 -24.30
N TYR A 379 -7.02 -0.70 -25.30
CA TYR A 379 -6.42 -1.00 -26.59
C TYR A 379 -5.99 0.26 -27.35
N ASP A 380 -6.82 1.30 -27.38
CA ASP A 380 -6.56 2.52 -28.15
C ASP A 380 -5.68 3.55 -27.40
N TYR A 381 -5.84 3.72 -26.08
CA TYR A 381 -5.29 4.87 -25.34
C TYR A 381 -4.26 4.55 -24.25
N GLN A 382 -4.15 3.29 -23.83
CA GLN A 382 -3.19 2.89 -22.80
C GLN A 382 -1.91 2.37 -23.48
N GLU A 383 -0.76 2.95 -23.16
CA GLU A 383 0.55 2.63 -23.76
C GLU A 383 1.26 1.45 -23.09
#